data_AF-R6TU39-F1
#
_entry.id   AF-R6TU39-F1
#
_cell.length_a   1.000
_cell.length_b   1.000
_cell.length_c   1.000
_cell.angle_alpha   90.00
_cell.angle_beta   90.00
_cell.angle_gamma   90.00
#
_symmetry.space_group_name_H-M   'P 1'
#
loop_
_entity.id
_entity.type
_entity.pdbx_description
1 polymer ?
#
loop_
_entity_poly.entity_id
_entity_poly.type
_entity_poly.pdbx_seq_one_letter_code
_entity_poly.pdbx_strand_id
1 'polypeptide(L)'
;MATYGLDQPATVTFTYLADDKENTLTLLMSKTEDSGSYYVMPEGEQIIYRMSASVFDTVFDESTAALLPRRVLNPSWSDVASVTLEPAGGDKVEITLIHGDDGKTSYRINGEDSVYKPIEPVFTALIGLKAEKDTATDTVENTPADGALLLRVTLTFTDGRHEPLVLTLTNAYESLVLASCGSRATQLVTKESADELIRLIGEVRPAAE
;
A
#
# COMPACT_ATOMS: atom_id res chain seq x y z
N MET A 1 -36.10 12.36 -20.15
CA MET A 1 -35.28 11.32 -19.50
C MET A 1 -34.72 10.33 -20.52
N ALA A 2 -35.56 9.61 -21.28
CA ALA A 2 -35.11 8.67 -22.33
C ALA A 2 -34.18 9.29 -23.40
N THR A 3 -34.46 10.53 -23.84
CA THR A 3 -33.61 11.26 -24.81
C THR A 3 -32.16 11.50 -24.33
N TYR A 4 -31.93 11.43 -23.01
CA TYR A 4 -30.62 11.62 -22.40
C TYR A 4 -30.06 10.32 -21.80
N GLY A 5 -30.70 9.17 -22.06
CA GLY A 5 -30.32 7.87 -21.51
C GLY A 5 -30.41 7.79 -19.97
N LEU A 6 -31.19 8.67 -19.34
CA LEU A 6 -31.40 8.72 -17.88
C LEU A 6 -32.63 7.91 -17.41
N ASP A 7 -33.21 7.11 -18.29
CA ASP A 7 -34.22 6.09 -17.99
C ASP A 7 -33.59 4.77 -17.51
N GLN A 8 -32.31 4.52 -17.82
CA GLN A 8 -31.47 3.46 -17.25
C GLN A 8 -30.08 4.00 -16.87
N PRO A 9 -30.00 4.91 -15.88
CA PRO A 9 -28.74 5.59 -15.56
C PRO A 9 -27.78 4.71 -14.77
N ALA A 10 -26.48 4.96 -14.93
CA ALA A 10 -25.50 4.60 -13.92
C ALA A 10 -25.68 5.54 -12.71
N THR A 11 -25.56 5.01 -11.49
CA THR A 11 -25.75 5.76 -10.25
C THR A 11 -24.44 5.86 -9.49
N VAL A 12 -24.07 7.07 -9.07
CA VAL A 12 -22.94 7.31 -8.17
C VAL A 12 -23.44 8.03 -6.92
N THR A 13 -23.09 7.52 -5.74
CA THR A 13 -23.41 8.16 -4.47
C THR A 13 -22.12 8.65 -3.80
N PHE A 14 -22.07 9.93 -3.48
CA PHE A 14 -21.01 10.56 -2.73
C PHE A 14 -21.48 10.75 -1.29
N THR A 15 -20.62 10.41 -0.33
CA THR A 15 -20.82 10.75 1.08
C THR A 15 -19.84 11.86 1.44
N TYR A 16 -20.33 12.95 2.01
CA TYR A 16 -19.51 14.09 2.41
C TYR A 16 -19.95 14.63 3.77
N LEU A 17 -18.99 15.19 4.50
CA LEU A 17 -19.25 15.89 5.75
C LEU A 17 -19.47 17.38 5.46
N ALA A 18 -20.63 17.89 5.88
CA ALA A 18 -20.92 19.32 5.91
C ALA A 18 -21.50 19.66 7.27
N ASP A 19 -20.95 20.68 7.94
CA ASP A 19 -21.32 21.09 9.29
C ASP A 19 -21.36 19.92 10.31
N ASP A 20 -20.30 19.09 10.29
CA ASP A 20 -20.15 17.89 11.14
C ASP A 20 -21.29 16.85 11.01
N LYS A 21 -22.05 16.91 9.92
CA LYS A 21 -23.07 15.92 9.58
C LYS A 21 -22.72 15.21 8.29
N GLU A 22 -22.92 13.90 8.29
CA GLU A 22 -22.81 13.08 7.09
C GLU A 22 -23.99 13.35 6.17
N ASN A 23 -23.70 13.70 4.92
CA ASN A 23 -24.66 13.96 3.87
C ASN A 23 -24.34 13.10 2.66
N THR A 24 -25.35 12.82 1.84
CA THR A 24 -25.21 12.03 0.62
C THR A 24 -25.69 12.82 -0.59
N LEU A 25 -24.91 12.78 -1.67
CA LEU A 25 -25.29 13.28 -2.98
C LEU A 25 -25.31 12.11 -3.97
N THR A 26 -26.47 11.80 -4.52
CA THR A 26 -26.59 10.78 -5.58
C THR A 26 -26.68 11.48 -6.94
N LEU A 27 -25.85 11.05 -7.89
CA LEU A 27 -25.85 11.51 -9.27
C LEU A 27 -26.28 10.38 -10.21
N LEU A 28 -27.23 10.68 -11.08
CA LEU A 28 -27.72 9.82 -12.15
C LEU A 28 -27.02 10.20 -13.46
N MET A 29 -26.47 9.21 -14.14
CA MET A 29 -25.52 9.44 -15.23
C MET A 29 -25.80 8.59 -16.46
N SER A 30 -25.54 9.15 -17.65
CA SER A 30 -25.56 8.42 -18.92
C SER A 30 -24.55 8.99 -19.91
N LYS A 31 -24.05 8.16 -20.82
CA LYS A 31 -23.09 8.58 -21.86
C LYS A 31 -23.79 9.40 -22.94
N THR A 32 -23.13 10.46 -23.43
CA THR A 32 -23.57 11.11 -24.67
C THR A 32 -23.15 10.27 -25.89
N GLU A 33 -23.84 10.41 -27.02
CA GLU A 33 -23.49 9.70 -28.26
C GLU A 33 -22.10 10.09 -28.79
N ASP A 34 -21.66 11.32 -28.53
CA ASP A 34 -20.29 11.76 -28.77
C ASP A 34 -19.39 11.32 -27.61
N SER A 35 -18.26 10.68 -27.91
CA SER A 35 -17.38 9.92 -26.99
C SER A 35 -16.68 10.72 -25.87
N GLY A 36 -17.08 11.97 -25.61
CA GLY A 36 -16.37 12.89 -24.72
C GLY A 36 -17.20 13.53 -23.61
N SER A 37 -18.44 13.12 -23.38
CA SER A 37 -19.27 13.70 -22.30
C SER A 37 -20.27 12.72 -21.69
N TYR A 38 -20.76 13.09 -20.51
CA TYR A 38 -21.84 12.43 -19.80
C TYR A 38 -22.96 13.42 -19.51
N TYR A 39 -24.21 12.97 -19.61
CA TYR A 39 -25.34 13.63 -18.97
C TYR A 39 -25.35 13.25 -17.49
N VAL A 40 -25.49 14.24 -16.62
CA VAL A 40 -25.46 14.07 -15.16
C VAL A 40 -26.65 14.81 -14.56
N MET A 41 -27.34 14.19 -13.62
CA MET A 41 -28.48 14.77 -12.94
C MET A 41 -28.45 14.38 -11.45
N PRO A 42 -28.46 15.32 -10.50
CA PRO A 42 -28.66 14.98 -9.09
C PRO A 42 -30.00 14.27 -8.89
N GLU A 43 -30.00 13.25 -8.04
CA GLU A 43 -31.21 12.52 -7.69
C GLU A 43 -32.20 13.45 -6.98
N GLY A 44 -33.46 13.45 -7.45
CA GLY A 44 -34.50 14.34 -6.94
C GLY A 44 -34.53 15.72 -7.60
N GLU A 45 -33.54 16.07 -8.43
CA GLU A 45 -33.55 17.28 -9.24
C GLU A 45 -34.02 17.02 -10.68
N GLN A 46 -34.42 18.07 -11.37
CA GLN A 46 -34.84 18.02 -12.79
C GLN A 46 -33.87 18.74 -13.73
N ILE A 47 -32.72 19.17 -13.23
CA ILE A 47 -31.71 19.87 -14.01
C ILE A 47 -30.67 18.86 -14.51
N ILE A 48 -30.52 18.78 -15.83
CA ILE A 48 -29.55 17.91 -16.49
C ILE A 48 -28.33 18.75 -16.88
N TYR A 49 -27.17 18.33 -16.39
CA TYR A 49 -25.87 18.90 -16.71
C TYR A 49 -25.15 18.06 -17.75
N ARG A 50 -24.22 18.68 -18.48
CA ARG A 50 -23.27 17.98 -19.34
C ARG A 50 -21.89 18.10 -18.72
N MET A 51 -21.31 16.96 -18.36
CA MET A 51 -19.98 16.86 -17.78
C MET A 51 -19.02 16.28 -18.82
N SER A 52 -17.80 16.82 -18.94
CA SER A 52 -16.81 16.23 -19.84
C SER A 52 -16.34 14.88 -19.31
N ALA A 53 -16.02 13.95 -20.21
CA ALA A 53 -15.44 12.67 -19.84
C ALA A 53 -14.12 12.86 -19.07
N SER A 54 -13.32 13.88 -19.38
CA SER A 54 -12.07 14.17 -18.65
C SER A 54 -12.26 14.48 -17.16
N VAL A 55 -13.36 15.14 -16.77
CA VAL A 55 -13.67 15.40 -15.35
C VAL A 55 -14.10 14.10 -14.68
N PHE A 56 -14.84 13.26 -15.39
CA PHE A 56 -15.20 11.93 -14.92
C PHE A 56 -13.96 11.05 -14.75
N ASP A 57 -13.11 10.95 -15.76
CA ASP A 57 -11.87 10.19 -15.71
C ASP A 57 -10.96 10.74 -14.60
N THR A 58 -10.87 12.05 -14.39
CA THR A 58 -10.07 12.58 -13.26
C THR A 58 -10.61 12.16 -11.89
N VAL A 59 -11.92 12.08 -11.71
CA VAL A 59 -12.56 11.73 -10.41
C VAL A 59 -12.68 10.22 -10.19
N PHE A 60 -12.73 9.43 -11.27
CA PHE A 60 -13.00 7.98 -11.23
C PHE A 60 -11.88 7.09 -11.80
N ASP A 61 -10.96 7.64 -12.61
CA ASP A 61 -9.74 6.98 -13.14
C ASP A 61 -8.49 7.26 -12.29
N GLU A 62 -8.53 8.25 -11.37
CA GLU A 62 -7.79 8.15 -10.09
C GLU A 62 -8.44 7.02 -9.29
N SER A 63 -8.23 5.82 -9.79
CA SER A 63 -9.00 4.64 -9.51
C SER A 63 -9.01 4.37 -8.02
N THR A 64 -9.94 3.55 -7.58
CA THR A 64 -9.86 2.88 -6.29
C THR A 64 -8.47 2.24 -6.03
N ALA A 65 -7.62 1.99 -7.04
CA ALA A 65 -6.22 1.60 -6.87
C ALA A 65 -5.26 2.75 -6.44
N ALA A 66 -5.56 4.02 -6.72
CA ALA A 66 -4.91 5.18 -6.11
C ALA A 66 -5.33 5.34 -4.63
N LEU A 67 -6.53 4.88 -4.26
CA LEU A 67 -7.01 4.83 -2.88
C LEU A 67 -6.48 3.61 -2.11
N LEU A 68 -6.07 2.55 -2.80
CA LEU A 68 -5.35 1.45 -2.17
C LEU A 68 -3.97 1.97 -1.73
N PRO A 69 -3.58 1.76 -0.46
CA PRO A 69 -2.24 2.09 -0.02
C PRO A 69 -1.23 1.43 -0.97
N ARG A 70 -0.37 2.22 -1.61
CA ARG A 70 0.79 1.73 -2.38
C ARG A 70 1.85 1.13 -1.47
N ARG A 71 1.45 0.24 -0.57
CA ARG A 71 2.34 -0.42 0.38
C ARG A 71 3.08 -1.50 -0.36
N VAL A 72 4.39 -1.48 -0.20
CA VAL A 72 5.30 -2.50 -0.70
C VAL A 72 5.03 -3.85 -0.02
N LEU A 73 4.65 -3.80 1.26
CA LEU A 73 4.43 -4.95 2.11
C LEU A 73 3.06 -4.84 2.81
N ASN A 74 2.21 -5.86 2.67
CA ASN A 74 0.88 -5.89 3.30
C ASN A 74 0.43 -7.31 3.68
N PRO A 75 1.15 -8.01 4.59
CA PRO A 75 0.75 -9.31 5.11
C PRO A 75 -0.41 -9.17 6.12
N SER A 76 -1.08 -10.28 6.40
CA SER A 76 -1.91 -10.43 7.60
C SER A 76 -1.00 -10.51 8.83
N TRP A 77 -0.75 -9.39 9.51
CA TRP A 77 0.18 -9.33 10.66
C TRP A 77 -0.21 -10.21 11.85
N SER A 78 -1.48 -10.60 11.96
CA SER A 78 -1.96 -11.60 12.94
C SER A 78 -1.42 -13.01 12.69
N ASP A 79 -0.97 -13.27 11.46
CA ASP A 79 -0.55 -14.60 11.01
C ASP A 79 0.97 -14.67 10.88
N VAL A 80 1.69 -13.58 11.15
CA VAL A 80 3.16 -13.51 11.01
C VAL A 80 3.83 -14.06 12.27
N ALA A 81 4.55 -15.17 12.14
CA ALA A 81 5.29 -15.80 13.24
C ALA A 81 6.66 -15.16 13.48
N SER A 82 7.35 -14.76 12.41
CA SER A 82 8.64 -14.07 12.55
C SER A 82 8.91 -13.10 11.41
N VAL A 83 9.70 -12.08 11.72
CA VAL A 83 10.27 -11.12 10.77
C VAL A 83 11.79 -11.20 10.89
N THR A 84 12.44 -11.61 9.82
CA THR A 84 13.90 -11.63 9.70
C THR A 84 14.35 -10.44 8.85
N LEU A 85 15.29 -9.65 9.36
CA LEU A 85 15.82 -8.43 8.78
C LEU A 85 17.32 -8.62 8.52
N GLU A 86 17.72 -8.55 7.25
CA GLU A 86 19.09 -8.86 6.78
C GLU A 86 19.62 -7.69 5.93
N PRO A 87 20.14 -6.62 6.56
CA PRO A 87 20.82 -5.55 5.83
C PRO A 87 22.15 -6.07 5.27
N ALA A 88 22.51 -5.68 4.05
CA ALA A 88 23.65 -6.26 3.32
C ALA A 88 25.03 -6.01 3.99
N GLY A 89 25.14 -5.02 4.88
CA GLY A 89 26.37 -4.69 5.60
C GLY A 89 26.20 -4.62 7.13
N GLY A 90 25.11 -5.15 7.67
CA GLY A 90 24.81 -5.11 9.10
C GLY A 90 24.47 -6.48 9.67
N ASP A 91 24.25 -6.52 10.98
CA ASP A 91 23.85 -7.77 11.65
C ASP A 91 22.41 -8.14 11.30
N LYS A 92 22.19 -9.44 11.13
CA LYS A 92 20.85 -10.01 11.01
C LYS A 92 20.08 -9.81 12.32
N VAL A 93 18.83 -9.38 12.22
CA VAL A 93 17.90 -9.30 13.34
C VAL A 93 16.70 -10.21 13.06
N GLU A 94 16.41 -11.12 13.98
CA GLU A 94 15.22 -11.95 13.97
C GLU A 94 14.25 -11.51 15.05
N ILE A 95 13.02 -11.19 14.67
CA ILE A 95 11.94 -10.82 15.57
C ILE A 95 10.90 -11.93 15.52
N THR A 96 10.71 -12.66 16.62
CA THR A 96 9.64 -13.64 16.76
C THR A 96 8.43 -12.97 17.40
N LEU A 97 7.25 -13.20 16.82
CA LEU A 97 5.97 -12.77 17.34
C LEU A 97 5.27 -13.99 17.95
N ILE A 98 4.87 -13.88 19.21
CA ILE A 98 4.19 -14.94 19.95
C ILE A 98 2.79 -14.45 20.26
N HIS A 99 1.81 -14.90 19.50
CA HIS A 99 0.41 -14.53 19.69
C HIS A 99 -0.20 -15.38 20.82
N GLY A 100 -0.62 -14.72 21.89
CA GLY A 100 -1.30 -15.34 23.03
C GLY A 100 -2.80 -15.49 22.78
N ASP A 101 -3.41 -16.45 23.49
CA ASP A 101 -4.87 -16.67 23.47
C ASP A 101 -5.67 -15.47 24.04
N ASP A 102 -4.99 -14.57 24.77
CA ASP A 102 -5.55 -13.33 25.30
C ASP A 102 -5.59 -12.19 24.28
N GLY A 103 -5.18 -12.45 23.04
CA GLY A 103 -5.11 -11.47 21.96
C GLY A 103 -3.90 -10.53 22.03
N LYS A 104 -3.00 -10.73 23.01
CA LYS A 104 -1.74 -9.98 23.08
C LYS A 104 -0.66 -10.68 22.27
N THR A 105 0.33 -9.91 21.84
CA THR A 105 1.53 -10.44 21.19
C THR A 105 2.74 -10.13 22.05
N SER A 106 3.51 -11.16 22.37
CA SER A 106 4.83 -11.05 23.00
C SER A 106 5.92 -11.14 21.93
N TYR A 107 7.10 -10.60 22.21
CA TYR A 107 8.16 -10.51 21.22
C TYR A 107 9.45 -11.15 21.74
N ARG A 108 10.20 -11.76 20.82
CA ARG A 108 11.62 -12.07 21.04
C ARG A 108 12.47 -11.42 19.96
N ILE A 109 13.60 -10.85 20.36
CA ILE A 109 14.61 -10.32 19.45
C ILE A 109 15.83 -11.22 19.56
N ASN A 110 16.21 -11.87 18.46
CA ASN A 110 17.32 -12.83 18.40
C ASN A 110 17.22 -13.94 19.47
N GLY A 111 15.99 -14.38 19.77
CA GLY A 111 15.71 -15.42 20.75
C GLY A 111 15.58 -14.94 22.20
N GLU A 112 15.90 -13.67 22.50
CA GLU A 112 15.75 -13.08 23.83
C GLU A 112 14.38 -12.38 23.97
N ASP A 113 13.72 -12.55 25.10
CA ASP A 113 12.43 -11.90 25.38
C ASP A 113 12.57 -10.37 25.36
N SER A 114 11.59 -9.70 24.75
CA SER A 114 11.57 -8.24 24.61
C SER A 114 10.15 -7.70 24.61
N VAL A 115 10.03 -6.40 24.90
CA VAL A 115 8.81 -5.61 24.66
C VAL A 115 8.76 -5.08 23.22
N TYR A 116 7.63 -4.47 22.84
CA TYR A 116 7.41 -3.91 21.50
C TYR A 116 8.22 -2.63 21.21
N LYS A 117 8.51 -1.82 22.23
CA LYS A 117 9.10 -0.47 22.07
C LYS A 117 10.39 -0.42 21.23
N PRO A 118 11.37 -1.34 21.36
CA PRO A 118 12.56 -1.36 20.50
C PRO A 118 12.28 -1.73 19.03
N ILE A 119 11.13 -2.36 18.76
CA ILE A 119 10.73 -2.88 17.44
C ILE A 119 9.82 -1.89 16.70
N GLU A 120 9.04 -1.10 17.44
CA GLU A 120 8.05 -0.16 16.92
C GLU A 120 8.54 0.71 15.77
N PRO A 121 9.73 1.37 15.83
CA PRO A 121 10.19 2.22 14.75
C PRO A 121 10.43 1.45 13.45
N VAL A 122 11.03 0.26 13.54
CA VAL A 122 11.29 -0.59 12.37
C VAL A 122 9.99 -1.10 11.78
N PHE A 123 9.04 -1.54 12.59
CA PHE A 123 7.74 -2.01 12.09
C PHE A 123 6.96 -0.86 11.44
N THR A 124 6.96 0.31 12.05
CA THR A 124 6.33 1.52 11.50
C THR A 124 6.93 1.88 10.15
N ALA A 125 8.26 1.92 10.04
CA ALA A 125 8.95 2.21 8.79
C ALA A 125 8.68 1.14 7.72
N LEU A 126 8.79 -0.14 8.08
CA LEU A 126 8.58 -1.27 7.17
C LEU A 126 7.15 -1.31 6.60
N ILE A 127 6.14 -1.18 7.47
CA ILE A 127 4.72 -1.13 7.11
C ILE A 127 4.40 0.15 6.32
N GLY A 128 5.13 1.23 6.62
CA GLY A 128 5.00 2.54 6.01
C GLY A 128 5.72 2.69 4.67
N LEU A 129 6.48 1.69 4.21
CA LEU A 129 7.14 1.74 2.90
C LEU A 129 6.10 1.89 1.79
N LYS A 130 6.16 3.03 1.10
CA LYS A 130 5.29 3.37 -0.02
C LYS A 130 6.05 3.27 -1.33
N ALA A 131 5.38 2.75 -2.35
CA ALA A 131 5.85 2.85 -3.72
C ALA A 131 5.56 4.23 -4.29
N GLU A 132 6.60 4.87 -4.79
CA GLU A 132 6.50 6.09 -5.59
C GLU A 132 5.87 5.76 -6.96
N LYS A 133 6.24 4.60 -7.53
CA LYS A 133 5.77 4.15 -8.84
C LYS A 133 5.83 2.62 -8.96
N ASP A 134 4.88 2.03 -9.70
CA ASP A 134 4.95 0.64 -10.15
C ASP A 134 5.81 0.56 -11.42
N THR A 135 6.78 -0.36 -11.49
CA THR A 135 7.63 -0.49 -12.69
C THR A 135 6.90 -1.12 -13.87
N ALA A 136 5.67 -1.61 -13.69
CA ALA A 136 4.89 -2.28 -14.73
C ALA A 136 4.37 -1.36 -15.85
N THR A 137 4.31 -0.04 -15.61
CA THR A 137 3.79 0.94 -16.58
C THR A 137 4.88 1.72 -17.33
N ASP A 138 6.13 1.66 -16.89
CA ASP A 138 7.26 2.17 -17.68
C ASP A 138 7.89 1.00 -18.42
N THR A 139 8.03 1.13 -19.73
CA THR A 139 8.81 0.21 -20.56
C THR A 139 10.12 -0.16 -19.87
N VAL A 140 10.29 -1.47 -19.65
CA VAL A 140 11.32 -2.20 -18.89
C VAL A 140 12.77 -1.91 -19.33
N GLU A 141 13.01 -0.98 -20.27
CA GLU A 141 14.32 -0.78 -20.91
C GLU A 141 15.40 -0.14 -20.00
N ASN A 142 15.04 0.44 -18.85
CA ASN A 142 16.01 1.10 -17.95
C ASN A 142 15.96 0.65 -16.49
N THR A 143 15.26 -0.44 -16.14
CA THR A 143 15.31 -0.97 -14.76
C THR A 143 16.63 -1.71 -14.59
N PRO A 144 17.54 -1.28 -13.70
CA PRO A 144 18.81 -1.98 -13.51
C PRO A 144 18.53 -3.38 -12.97
N ALA A 145 18.82 -4.40 -13.76
CA ALA A 145 18.54 -5.79 -13.41
C ALA A 145 19.36 -6.29 -12.21
N ASP A 146 20.49 -5.65 -11.90
CA ASP A 146 21.52 -6.14 -10.97
C ASP A 146 21.95 -5.09 -9.92
N GLY A 147 20.98 -4.38 -9.35
CA GLY A 147 21.19 -3.53 -8.20
C GLY A 147 21.82 -4.25 -7.01
N ALA A 148 22.84 -3.65 -6.36
CA ALA A 148 23.39 -4.20 -5.12
C ALA A 148 22.29 -4.31 -4.05
N LEU A 149 22.19 -5.48 -3.41
CA LEU A 149 21.26 -5.72 -2.29
C LEU A 149 21.56 -4.73 -1.15
N LEU A 150 20.49 -4.11 -0.63
CA LEU A 150 20.55 -3.23 0.54
C LEU A 150 19.95 -3.93 1.76
N LEU A 151 18.79 -4.56 1.58
CA LEU A 151 18.04 -5.19 2.65
C LEU A 151 17.24 -6.38 2.11
N ARG A 152 17.27 -7.49 2.83
CA ARG A 152 16.28 -8.58 2.69
C ARG A 152 15.43 -8.63 3.95
N VAL A 153 14.12 -8.72 3.76
CA VAL A 153 13.13 -8.93 4.82
C VAL A 153 12.39 -10.23 4.52
N THR A 154 12.37 -11.16 5.47
CA THR A 154 11.67 -12.43 5.33
C THR A 154 10.61 -12.56 6.42
N LEU A 155 9.37 -12.78 6.04
CA LEU A 155 8.27 -13.01 6.95
C LEU A 155 7.88 -14.49 6.88
N THR A 156 7.79 -15.15 8.04
CA THR A 156 7.23 -16.50 8.13
C THR A 156 5.87 -16.43 8.80
N PHE A 157 5.00 -17.39 8.49
CA PHE A 157 3.62 -17.41 8.96
C PHE A 157 3.38 -18.54 9.96
N THR A 158 2.49 -18.31 10.91
CA THR A 158 2.17 -19.21 12.03
C THR A 158 1.58 -20.54 11.57
N ASP A 159 0.89 -20.56 10.43
CA ASP A 159 0.22 -21.75 9.94
C ASP A 159 1.14 -22.76 9.27
N GLY A 160 2.40 -22.37 8.98
CA GLY A 160 3.39 -23.20 8.28
C GLY A 160 2.98 -23.67 6.88
N ARG A 161 1.87 -23.15 6.34
CA ARG A 161 1.33 -23.52 5.02
C ARG A 161 1.64 -22.47 3.96
N HIS A 162 1.78 -21.22 4.37
CA HIS A 162 2.22 -20.15 3.48
C HIS A 162 3.74 -20.21 3.31
N GLU A 163 4.18 -20.12 2.05
CA GLU A 163 5.59 -19.85 1.77
C GLU A 163 6.01 -18.51 2.41
N PRO A 164 7.26 -18.39 2.89
CA PRO A 164 7.75 -17.14 3.44
C PRO A 164 7.59 -15.99 2.45
N LEU A 165 7.06 -14.86 2.92
CA LEU A 165 7.00 -13.65 2.11
C LEU A 165 8.34 -12.93 2.20
N VAL A 166 9.03 -12.83 1.06
CA VAL A 166 10.35 -12.18 0.97
C VAL A 166 10.21 -10.84 0.26
N LEU A 167 10.67 -9.78 0.93
CA LEU A 167 10.89 -8.45 0.37
C LEU A 167 12.40 -8.21 0.22
N THR A 168 12.85 -7.77 -0.95
CA THR A 168 14.22 -7.31 -1.17
C THR A 168 14.24 -5.87 -1.65
N LEU A 169 15.12 -5.07 -1.06
CA LEU A 169 15.47 -3.73 -1.52
C LEU A 169 16.84 -3.76 -2.19
N THR A 170 16.92 -3.33 -3.45
CA THR A 170 18.16 -3.27 -4.23
C THR A 170 18.38 -1.87 -4.77
N ASN A 171 19.63 -1.42 -4.85
CA ASN A 171 19.94 -0.13 -5.49
C ASN A 171 19.44 -0.11 -6.93
N ALA A 172 18.86 1.00 -7.37
CA ALA A 172 18.40 1.13 -8.75
C ALA A 172 18.89 2.44 -9.37
N TYR A 173 18.43 3.55 -8.84
CA TYR A 173 18.83 4.89 -9.29
C TYR A 173 19.46 5.66 -8.12
N GLU A 174 19.95 6.87 -8.40
CA GLU A 174 20.60 7.70 -7.38
C GLU A 174 19.70 7.95 -6.16
N SER A 175 18.41 8.20 -6.38
CA SER A 175 17.42 8.52 -5.35
C SER A 175 16.36 7.45 -5.12
N LEU A 176 16.41 6.32 -5.83
CA LEU A 176 15.38 5.28 -5.80
C LEU A 176 15.99 3.88 -5.67
N VAL A 177 15.26 3.01 -4.97
CA VAL A 177 15.57 1.58 -4.84
C VAL A 177 14.44 0.75 -5.41
N LEU A 178 14.77 -0.43 -5.92
CA LEU A 178 13.80 -1.43 -6.34
C LEU A 178 13.36 -2.25 -5.12
N ALA A 179 12.05 -2.33 -4.92
CA ALA A 179 11.42 -3.18 -3.94
C ALA A 179 10.70 -4.34 -4.65
N SER A 180 11.19 -5.55 -4.45
CA SER A 180 10.57 -6.78 -4.97
C SER A 180 10.00 -7.59 -3.82
N CYS A 181 8.71 -7.93 -3.88
CA CYS A 181 8.02 -8.66 -2.81
C CYS A 181 7.15 -9.78 -3.36
N GLY A 182 7.53 -11.03 -3.11
CA GLY A 182 6.82 -12.21 -3.62
C GLY A 182 6.66 -12.18 -5.14
N SER A 183 5.45 -12.43 -5.63
CA SER A 183 5.11 -12.39 -7.06
C SER A 183 4.58 -11.04 -7.55
N ARG A 184 4.62 -9.99 -6.71
CA ARG A 184 4.12 -8.65 -7.10
C ARG A 184 5.09 -8.01 -8.09
N ALA A 185 4.56 -7.16 -8.96
CA ALA A 185 5.40 -6.32 -9.80
C ALA A 185 6.37 -5.51 -8.92
N THR A 186 7.61 -5.38 -9.37
CA THR A 186 8.62 -4.59 -8.66
C THR A 186 8.16 -3.14 -8.57
N GLN A 187 8.47 -2.51 -7.44
CA GLN A 187 8.07 -1.14 -7.12
C GLN A 187 9.32 -0.29 -6.90
N LEU A 188 9.20 1.02 -7.16
CA LEU A 188 10.24 1.99 -6.82
C LEU A 188 9.90 2.66 -5.50
N VAL A 189 10.88 2.69 -4.60
CA VAL A 189 10.79 3.33 -3.29
C VAL A 189 11.91 4.35 -3.17
N THR A 190 11.70 5.43 -2.40
CA THR A 190 12.76 6.41 -2.17
C THR A 190 13.93 5.77 -1.42
N LYS A 191 15.14 6.13 -1.85
CA LYS A 191 16.38 5.70 -1.18
C LYS A 191 16.41 6.16 0.27
N GLU A 192 15.90 7.36 0.56
CA GLU A 192 15.76 7.88 1.92
C GLU A 192 14.94 6.96 2.84
N SER A 193 13.77 6.48 2.37
CA SER A 193 12.94 5.56 3.18
C SER A 193 13.62 4.21 3.42
N ALA A 194 14.35 3.71 2.42
CA ALA A 194 15.11 2.47 2.55
C ALA A 194 16.30 2.62 3.52
N ASP A 195 17.05 3.72 3.41
CA ASP A 195 18.20 4.01 4.27
C ASP A 195 17.75 4.25 5.72
N GLU A 196 16.63 4.93 5.95
CA GLU A 196 16.05 5.12 7.28
C GLU A 196 15.61 3.78 7.89
N LEU A 197 14.96 2.90 7.14
CA LEU A 197 14.62 1.56 7.61
C LEU A 197 15.89 0.79 8.01
N ILE A 198 16.93 0.80 7.18
CA ILE A 198 18.21 0.12 7.49
C ILE A 198 18.86 0.70 8.75
N ARG A 199 18.83 2.03 8.91
CA ARG A 199 19.34 2.72 10.10
C ARG A 199 18.61 2.24 11.36
N LEU A 200 17.28 2.21 11.33
CA LEU A 200 16.44 1.77 12.45
C LEU A 200 16.68 0.29 12.80
N ILE A 201 16.90 -0.58 11.82
CA ILE A 201 17.27 -1.99 12.05
C ILE A 201 18.54 -2.09 12.90
N GLY A 202 19.52 -1.23 12.64
CA GLY A 202 20.77 -1.16 13.39
C GLY A 202 20.59 -0.87 14.90
N GLU A 203 19.46 -0.29 15.30
CA GLU A 203 19.15 0.12 16.68
C GLU A 203 18.37 -0.95 17.46
N VAL A 204 17.81 -1.96 16.78
CA VAL A 204 16.94 -2.97 17.41
C VAL A 204 17.72 -3.85 18.37
N ARG A 205 17.40 -3.79 19.67
CA ARG A 205 17.98 -4.64 20.71
C ARG A 205 16.91 -5.07 21.70
N PRO A 206 17.04 -6.26 22.34
CA PRO A 206 16.14 -6.68 23.41
C PRO A 206 16.04 -5.64 24.53
N ALA A 207 14.84 -5.42 25.06
CA ALA A 207 14.61 -4.61 26.25
C ALA A 207 13.57 -5.26 27.16
N ALA A 208 13.85 -5.27 28.46
CA ALA A 208 12.91 -5.65 29.50
C ALA A 208 11.97 -4.48 29.85
N GLU A 209 10.80 -4.80 30.43
CA GLU A 209 9.87 -3.83 31.02
C GLU A 209 10.47 -3.06 32.21
#